data_AF-A0A7W7EZD4-F1
#
_entry.id   AF-A0A7W7EZD4-F1
#
_cell.length_a   1.000
_cell.length_b   1.000
_cell.length_c   1.000
_cell.angle_alpha   90.00
_cell.angle_beta   90.00
_cell.angle_gamma   90.00
#
_symmetry.space_group_name_H-M   'P 1'
#
loop_
_entity.id
_entity.type
_entity.pdbx_description
1 polymer ?
#
loop_
_entity_poly.entity_id
_entity_poly.type
_entity_poly.pdbx_seq_one_letter_code
_entity_poly.pdbx_strand_id
1 'polypeptide(L)'
;MSNFITPGQYLKFRRQAAGLTALGLALCIDTVPALCAHDRAALIEEIEADLVPTRLSTALVLAKIPALAIDLDTLARVVDAYEAARFCVEIRIMRAPTLAETRQA
;
A
#
# COMPACT_ATOMS: atom_id res chain seq x y z
N MET A 1 6.85 -16.34 8.72
CA MET A 1 6.74 -15.01 8.09
C MET A 1 5.93 -15.18 6.83
N SER A 2 4.70 -14.67 6.77
CA SER A 2 3.92 -14.76 5.53
C SER A 2 4.60 -13.88 4.48
N ASN A 3 5.04 -14.49 3.39
CA ASN A 3 5.65 -13.86 2.20
C ASN A 3 4.60 -13.07 1.40
N PHE A 4 3.90 -12.14 2.07
CA PHE A 4 2.81 -11.41 1.47
C PHE A 4 3.31 -10.04 0.99
N ILE A 5 3.11 -9.75 -0.31
CA ILE A 5 3.41 -8.43 -0.89
C ILE A 5 2.18 -7.55 -0.76
N THR A 6 2.32 -6.37 -0.17
CA THR A 6 1.21 -5.41 -0.08
C THR A 6 1.00 -4.69 -1.44
N PRO A 7 -0.17 -4.08 -1.67
CA PRO A 7 -0.40 -3.28 -2.87
C PRO A 7 0.64 -2.16 -3.04
N GLY A 8 0.95 -1.42 -1.96
CA GLY A 8 1.98 -0.40 -1.95
C GLY A 8 3.37 -0.93 -2.31
N GLN A 9 3.75 -2.09 -1.75
CA GLN A 9 5.02 -2.76 -2.08
C GLN A 9 5.09 -3.20 -3.55
N TYR A 10 3.99 -3.71 -4.10
CA TYR A 10 3.92 -4.05 -5.53
C TYR A 10 4.16 -2.81 -6.39
N LEU A 11 3.46 -1.71 -6.11
CA LEU A 11 3.63 -0.45 -6.85
C LEU A 11 5.06 0.10 -6.75
N LYS A 12 5.63 0.07 -5.54
CA LYS A 12 7.02 0.47 -5.30
C LYS A 12 8.00 -0.37 -6.11
N PHE A 13 7.81 -1.69 -6.13
CA PHE A 13 8.62 -2.60 -6.93
C PHE A 13 8.53 -2.26 -8.42
N ARG A 14 7.33 -1.99 -8.95
CA ARG A 14 7.14 -1.57 -10.35
C ARG A 14 7.86 -0.25 -10.66
N ARG A 15 7.77 0.75 -9.76
CA ARG A 15 8.46 2.03 -9.93
C ARG A 15 9.97 1.87 -9.91
N GLN A 16 10.51 1.09 -8.98
CA GLN A 16 11.95 0.83 -8.88
C GLN A 16 12.47 0.04 -10.10
N ALA A 17 11.72 -0.95 -10.58
CA ALA A 17 12.04 -1.69 -11.80
C ALA A 17 12.05 -0.77 -13.04
N ALA A 18 11.23 0.29 -13.05
CA ALA A 18 11.23 1.32 -14.07
C ALA A 18 12.38 2.34 -13.94
N GLY A 19 13.22 2.24 -12.90
CA GLY A 19 14.32 3.18 -12.62
C GLY A 19 13.86 4.56 -12.16
N LEU A 20 12.59 4.71 -11.73
CA LEU A 20 12.02 5.99 -11.34
C LEU A 20 12.18 6.25 -9.84
N THR A 21 12.55 7.48 -9.48
CA THR A 21 12.37 7.99 -8.12
C THR A 21 10.90 8.34 -7.88
N ALA A 22 10.48 8.52 -6.63
CA ALA A 22 9.12 8.97 -6.32
C ALA A 22 8.85 10.34 -6.97
N LEU A 23 9.83 11.25 -6.93
CA LEU A 23 9.76 12.54 -7.63
C LEU A 23 9.68 12.38 -9.16
N GLY A 24 10.45 11.46 -9.73
CA GLY A 24 10.39 11.16 -11.17
C GLY A 24 9.00 10.70 -11.59
N LEU A 25 8.37 9.83 -10.82
CA LEU A 25 6.98 9.42 -11.04
C LEU A 25 5.99 10.58 -10.81
N ALA A 26 6.21 11.40 -9.78
CA ALA A 26 5.37 12.57 -9.49
C ALA A 26 5.34 13.59 -10.63
N LEU A 27 6.40 13.68 -11.44
CA LEU A 27 6.45 14.53 -12.62
C LEU A 27 5.66 13.96 -13.80
N CYS A 28 5.33 12.66 -13.79
CA CYS A 28 4.54 11.99 -14.83
C CYS A 28 3.03 12.03 -14.58
N ILE A 29 2.58 12.51 -13.41
CA ILE A 29 1.18 12.49 -13.01
C ILE A 29 0.72 13.84 -12.48
N ASP A 30 -0.54 14.16 -12.77
CA ASP A 30 -1.26 15.26 -12.13
C ASP A 30 -2.17 14.73 -11.01
N THR A 31 -2.55 15.63 -10.11
CA THR A 31 -3.42 15.35 -8.96
C THR A 31 -4.58 16.32 -8.94
N VAL A 32 -5.68 15.90 -8.31
CA VAL A 32 -6.84 16.76 -8.03
C VAL A 32 -7.15 16.67 -6.54
N PRO A 33 -7.04 17.76 -5.76
CA PRO A 33 -6.57 19.09 -6.18
C PRO A 33 -5.12 19.06 -6.68
N ALA A 34 -4.73 20.06 -7.46
CA ALA A 34 -3.37 20.15 -7.98
C ALA A 34 -2.37 20.35 -6.84
N LEU A 35 -1.53 19.35 -6.60
CA LEU A 35 -0.44 19.41 -5.63
C LEU A 35 0.88 19.77 -6.32
N CYS A 36 1.83 20.36 -5.59
CA CYS A 36 3.17 20.56 -6.11
C CYS A 36 3.91 19.21 -6.26
N ALA A 37 4.98 19.17 -7.06
CA ALA A 37 5.68 17.91 -7.36
C ALA A 37 6.25 17.21 -6.10
N HIS A 38 6.70 17.98 -5.11
CA HIS A 38 7.20 17.43 -3.85
C HIS A 38 6.09 16.75 -3.03
N ASP A 39 4.93 17.39 -2.92
CA ASP A 39 3.78 16.81 -2.21
C ASP A 39 3.22 15.58 -2.94
N ARG A 40 3.23 15.59 -4.28
CA ARG A 40 2.90 14.40 -5.06
C ARG A 40 3.88 13.26 -4.82
N ALA A 41 5.18 13.55 -4.72
CA ALA A 41 6.20 12.55 -4.42
C ALA A 41 5.99 11.94 -3.03
N ALA A 42 5.72 12.78 -2.01
CA ALA A 42 5.39 12.31 -0.67
C ALA A 42 4.13 11.43 -0.66
N LEU A 43 3.07 11.84 -1.37
CA LEU A 43 1.85 11.03 -1.49
C LEU A 43 2.12 9.67 -2.15
N ILE A 44 2.97 9.62 -3.19
CA ILE A 44 3.40 8.34 -3.80
C ILE A 44 4.08 7.46 -2.75
N GLU A 45 4.98 8.01 -1.94
CA GLU A 45 5.68 7.26 -0.89
C GLU A 45 4.72 6.76 0.20
N GLU A 46 3.71 7.54 0.57
CA GLU A 46 2.67 7.13 1.51
C GLU A 46 1.80 5.99 0.96
N ILE A 47 1.45 6.05 -0.33
CA ILE A 47 0.73 4.96 -1.02
C ILE A 47 1.58 3.70 -1.06
N GLU A 48 2.87 3.84 -1.39
CA GLU A 48 3.81 2.72 -1.47
C GLU A 48 4.14 2.09 -0.11
N ALA A 49 3.98 2.85 0.97
CA ALA A 49 4.08 2.38 2.34
C ALA A 49 2.74 1.84 2.90
N ASP A 50 1.68 1.81 2.07
CA ASP A 50 0.31 1.46 2.46
C ASP A 50 -0.24 2.31 3.63
N LEU A 51 0.31 3.52 3.85
CA LEU A 51 -0.23 4.51 4.79
C LEU A 51 -1.49 5.16 4.22
N VAL A 52 -1.55 5.27 2.90
CA VAL A 52 -2.74 5.69 2.14
C VAL A 52 -3.17 4.53 1.25
N PRO A 53 -4.45 4.12 1.27
CA PRO A 53 -4.92 3.03 0.43
C PRO A 53 -4.83 3.37 -1.06
N THR A 54 -4.36 2.39 -1.85
CA THR A 54 -4.35 2.49 -3.32
C THR A 54 -5.78 2.43 -3.85
N ARG A 55 -6.35 3.59 -4.22
CA ARG A 55 -7.67 3.65 -4.87
C ARG A 55 -7.58 3.17 -6.32
N LEU A 56 -8.68 2.61 -6.84
CA LEU A 56 -8.79 2.19 -8.24
C LEU A 56 -8.43 3.32 -9.22
N SER A 57 -8.88 4.55 -8.95
CA SER A 57 -8.55 5.72 -9.78
C SER A 57 -7.03 5.96 -9.86
N THR A 58 -6.32 5.79 -8.74
CA THR A 58 -4.86 5.92 -8.68
C THR A 58 -4.19 4.79 -9.46
N ALA A 59 -4.63 3.54 -9.26
CA ALA A 59 -4.13 2.38 -9.99
C ALA A 59 -4.28 2.55 -11.52
N LEU A 60 -5.43 3.04 -11.97
CA LEU A 60 -5.69 3.32 -13.39
C LEU A 60 -4.77 4.39 -13.97
N VAL A 61 -4.47 5.46 -13.22
CA VAL A 61 -3.54 6.51 -13.67
C VAL A 61 -2.12 5.95 -13.76
N LEU A 62 -1.67 5.21 -12.75
CA LEU A 62 -0.33 4.61 -12.74
C LEU A 62 -0.16 3.56 -13.86
N ALA A 63 -1.19 2.75 -14.13
CA ALA A 63 -1.17 1.77 -15.22
C ALA A 63 -1.06 2.39 -16.62
N LYS A 64 -1.43 3.67 -16.78
CA LYS A 64 -1.24 4.40 -18.05
C LYS A 64 0.22 4.80 -18.31
N ILE A 65 1.11 4.69 -17.32
CA ILE A 65 2.54 4.98 -17.48
C ILE A 65 3.23 3.69 -17.96
N PRO A 66 3.62 3.61 -19.24
CA PRO A 66 4.08 2.34 -19.82
C PRO A 66 5.34 1.79 -19.14
N ALA A 67 6.21 2.67 -18.64
CA ALA A 67 7.44 2.30 -17.95
C ALA A 67 7.19 1.50 -16.66
N LEU A 68 6.07 1.72 -15.97
CA LEU A 68 5.72 0.97 -14.76
C LEU A 68 5.28 -0.47 -15.09
N ALA A 69 4.71 -0.67 -16.27
CA ALA A 69 4.16 -1.94 -16.75
C ALA A 69 3.23 -2.63 -15.74
N ILE A 70 2.43 -1.84 -15.01
CA ILE A 70 1.46 -2.33 -14.03
C ILE A 70 0.39 -3.14 -14.75
N ASP A 71 0.23 -4.39 -14.31
CA ASP A 71 -0.90 -5.22 -14.71
C ASP A 71 -2.01 -5.09 -13.66
N LEU A 72 -3.17 -4.59 -14.09
CA LEU A 72 -4.29 -4.30 -13.18
C LEU A 72 -4.88 -5.58 -12.59
N ASP A 73 -4.86 -6.69 -13.31
CA ASP A 73 -5.36 -7.98 -12.80
C ASP A 73 -4.44 -8.51 -11.69
N THR A 74 -3.12 -8.43 -11.89
CA THR A 74 -2.15 -8.75 -10.83
C THR A 74 -2.32 -7.85 -9.62
N LEU A 75 -2.45 -6.53 -9.81
CA LEU A 75 -2.66 -5.60 -8.71
C LEU A 75 -3.96 -5.89 -7.95
N ALA A 76 -5.06 -6.20 -8.65
CA ALA A 76 -6.32 -6.58 -8.02
C ALA A 76 -6.16 -7.83 -7.14
N ARG A 77 -5.48 -8.87 -7.64
CA ARG A 77 -5.20 -10.08 -6.84
C ARG A 77 -4.34 -9.79 -5.60
N VAL A 78 -3.37 -8.88 -5.72
CA VAL A 78 -2.55 -8.42 -4.58
C VAL A 78 -3.41 -7.70 -3.55
N VAL A 79 -4.33 -6.82 -3.97
CA VAL A 79 -5.27 -6.14 -3.09
C VAL A 79 -6.19 -7.13 -2.39
N ASP A 80 -6.82 -8.05 -3.13
CA ASP A 80 -7.74 -9.03 -2.55
C ASP A 80 -7.05 -9.90 -1.50
N ALA A 81 -5.84 -10.35 -1.79
CA ALA A 81 -5.09 -11.19 -0.86
C ALA A 81 -4.56 -10.37 0.35
N TYR A 82 -4.30 -9.07 0.18
CA TYR A 82 -3.91 -8.17 1.27
C TYR A 82 -5.07 -7.93 2.23
N GLU A 83 -6.25 -7.63 1.68
CA GLU A 83 -7.47 -7.45 2.46
C GLU A 83 -7.83 -8.75 3.18
N ALA A 84 -7.80 -9.91 2.49
CA ALA A 84 -8.03 -11.21 3.13
C ALA A 84 -7.06 -11.48 4.30
N ALA A 85 -5.77 -11.13 4.15
CA ALA A 85 -4.79 -11.25 5.21
C ALA A 85 -5.04 -10.26 6.37
N ARG A 86 -5.51 -9.04 6.08
CA ARG A 86 -5.84 -8.01 7.07
C ARG A 86 -7.07 -8.37 7.91
N PHE A 87 -8.05 -9.04 7.33
CA PHE A 87 -9.24 -9.53 8.05
C PHE A 87 -8.99 -10.86 8.79
N CYS A 88 -7.93 -11.61 8.46
CA CYS A 88 -7.40 -12.68 9.30
C CYS A 88 -6.65 -12.10 10.51
N VAL A 89 -7.37 -11.42 11.40
CA VAL A 89 -6.83 -10.99 12.70
C VAL A 89 -6.56 -12.25 13.53
N GLU A 90 -5.28 -12.52 13.82
CA GLU A 90 -4.90 -13.55 14.78
C GLU A 90 -5.35 -13.08 16.19
N ILE A 91 -6.52 -13.52 16.66
CA ILE A 91 -6.93 -13.33 18.06
C ILE A 91 -6.09 -14.29 18.91
N ARG A 92 -4.98 -13.79 19.45
CA ARG A 92 -4.18 -14.54 20.43
C ARG A 92 -4.73 -14.29 21.82
N ILE A 93 -5.07 -15.36 22.55
CA ILE A 93 -5.28 -15.28 24.00
C ILE A 93 -3.92 -14.97 24.63
N MET A 94 -3.72 -13.72 25.06
CA MET A 94 -2.71 -13.40 26.07
C MET A 94 -3.17 -14.11 27.35
N ARG A 95 -2.28 -14.89 27.99
CA ARG A 95 -2.53 -15.67 29.22
C ARG A 95 -3.67 -15.07 30.04
N ALA A 96 -4.73 -15.84 30.27
CA ALA A 96 -5.87 -15.38 31.05
C ALA A 96 -5.39 -14.87 32.43
N PRO A 97 -5.78 -13.65 32.85
CA PRO A 97 -5.45 -13.18 34.19
C PRO A 97 -6.10 -14.12 35.21
N THR A 98 -5.39 -14.39 36.29
CA THR A 98 -5.94 -15.16 37.40
C THR A 98 -7.00 -14.32 38.13
N LEU A 99 -7.99 -14.98 38.74
CA LEU A 99 -9.04 -14.34 39.54
C LEU A 99 -8.51 -13.41 40.65
N ALA A 100 -7.26 -13.62 41.09
CA ALA A 100 -6.59 -12.77 42.07
C ALA A 100 -6.15 -11.42 41.46
N GLU A 101 -5.65 -11.43 40.22
CA GLU A 101 -5.20 -10.23 39.50
C GLU A 101 -6.39 -9.38 39.03
N THR A 102 -7.55 -9.98 38.78
CA THR A 102 -8.77 -9.27 38.34
C THR A 102 -9.46 -8.49 39.45
N ARG A 103 -9.14 -8.75 40.72
CA ARG A 103 -9.79 -8.10 41.89
C ARG A 103 -9.03 -6.85 42.39
N GLN A 104 -7.87 -6.54 41.82
CA GLN A 104 -7.02 -5.41 42.21
C GLN A 104 -6.94 -4.28 41.15
N ALA A 105 -7.65 -4.42 40.03
CA ALA A 105 -7.81 -3.38 39.00
C ALA A 105 -9.21 -2.77 39.05
#